data_AF-A0A5B2XD61-F1
#
_entry.id   AF-A0A5B2XD61-F1
#
_cell.length_a   1.000
_cell.length_b   1.000
_cell.length_c   1.000
_cell.angle_alpha   90.00
_cell.angle_beta   90.00
_cell.angle_gamma   90.00
#
_symmetry.space_group_name_H-M   'P 1'
#
loop_
_entity.id
_entity.type
_entity.pdbx_description
1 polymer ?
#
loop_
_entity_poly.entity_id
_entity_poly.type
_entity_poly.pdbx_seq_one_letter_code
_entity_poly.pdbx_strand_id
1 'polypeptide(L)'
;MLPLKQASSLDDLQRYVAEMEEERGFTGSTVLEQGLKLGEEVGELFKAIRKHQHMSIDSTSIIGSVDEELADVLIYICAIANRMGISLDEALRKKEAINETRVWA
;
A
#
# COMPACT_ATOMS: atom_id res chain seq x y z
N MET A 1 -10.26 -8.85 -14.62
CA MET A 1 -10.43 -8.60 -13.19
C MET A 1 -11.79 -7.97 -12.98
N LEU A 2 -12.48 -8.26 -11.87
CA LEU A 2 -13.69 -7.51 -11.52
C LEU A 2 -13.30 -6.20 -10.81
N PRO A 3 -13.95 -5.07 -11.10
CA PRO A 3 -13.64 -3.80 -10.44
C PRO A 3 -13.95 -3.87 -8.94
N LEU A 4 -13.19 -3.11 -8.17
CA LEU A 4 -13.35 -2.96 -6.73
C LEU A 4 -14.78 -2.49 -6.38
N LYS A 5 -15.42 -3.15 -5.41
CA LYS A 5 -16.79 -2.81 -4.99
C LYS A 5 -16.78 -1.55 -4.13
N GLN A 6 -17.88 -0.80 -4.14
CA GLN A 6 -18.00 0.47 -3.39
C GLN A 6 -17.84 0.33 -1.87
N ALA A 7 -18.17 -0.84 -1.29
CA ALA A 7 -17.89 -1.19 0.10
C ALA A 7 -17.00 -2.45 0.11
N SER A 8 -15.69 -2.24 -0.06
CA SER A 8 -14.72 -3.33 -0.09
C SER A 8 -14.04 -3.50 1.26
N SER A 9 -13.98 -4.74 1.73
CA SER A 9 -13.18 -5.12 2.89
C SER A 9 -11.68 -5.16 2.57
N LEU A 10 -10.84 -5.28 3.59
CA LEU A 10 -9.39 -5.53 3.40
C LEU A 10 -9.15 -6.84 2.64
N ASP A 11 -9.99 -7.86 2.87
CA ASP A 11 -9.92 -9.12 2.13
C ASP A 11 -10.28 -8.93 0.65
N ASP A 12 -11.25 -8.06 0.34
CA ASP A 12 -11.57 -7.72 -1.06
C ASP A 12 -10.43 -6.97 -1.74
N LEU A 13 -9.74 -6.09 -1.03
CA LEU A 13 -8.55 -5.39 -1.53
C LEU A 13 -7.40 -6.36 -1.77
N GLN A 14 -7.10 -7.25 -0.82
CA GLN A 14 -6.09 -8.28 -0.98
C GLN A 14 -6.39 -9.20 -2.17
N ARG A 15 -7.65 -9.61 -2.35
CA ARG A 15 -8.09 -10.41 -3.50
C ARG A 15 -7.94 -9.65 -4.81
N TYR A 16 -8.39 -8.40 -4.85
CA TYR A 16 -8.21 -7.52 -6.00
C TYR A 16 -6.73 -7.43 -6.39
N VAL A 17 -5.83 -7.18 -5.43
CA VAL A 17 -4.40 -7.09 -5.75
C VAL A 17 -3.85 -8.41 -6.27
N ALA A 18 -4.25 -9.55 -5.71
CA ALA A 18 -3.83 -10.86 -6.23
C ALA A 18 -4.27 -11.09 -7.68
N GLU A 19 -5.54 -10.77 -8.02
CA GLU A 19 -6.06 -10.87 -9.40
C GLU A 19 -5.33 -9.92 -10.35
N MET A 20 -5.04 -8.70 -9.90
CA MET A 20 -4.31 -7.70 -10.70
C MET A 20 -2.89 -8.17 -11.00
N GLU A 21 -2.20 -8.78 -10.04
CA GLU A 21 -0.83 -9.27 -10.24
C GLU A 21 -0.77 -10.47 -11.20
N GLU A 22 -1.76 -11.36 -11.15
CA GLU A 22 -1.90 -12.43 -12.15
C GLU A 22 -2.09 -11.85 -13.55
N GLU A 23 -3.01 -10.89 -13.71
CA GLU A 23 -3.30 -10.28 -15.01
C GLU A 23 -2.14 -9.48 -15.59
N ARG A 24 -1.33 -8.86 -14.73
CA ARG A 24 -0.16 -8.07 -15.15
C ARG A 24 1.12 -8.92 -15.24
N GLY A 25 1.08 -10.21 -14.90
CA GLY A 25 2.23 -11.11 -14.95
C GLY A 25 3.27 -10.86 -13.85
N PHE A 26 2.86 -10.34 -12.69
CA PHE A 26 3.72 -10.03 -11.53
C PHE A 26 3.73 -11.12 -10.45
N THR A 27 3.08 -12.25 -10.70
CA THR A 27 3.04 -13.39 -9.75
C THR A 27 4.41 -14.02 -9.50
N GLY A 28 5.35 -13.86 -10.43
CA GLY A 28 6.74 -14.30 -10.27
C GLY A 28 7.60 -13.42 -9.35
N SER A 29 7.14 -12.23 -8.97
CA SER A 29 7.91 -11.33 -8.10
C SER A 29 8.03 -11.87 -6.68
N THR A 30 9.25 -11.84 -6.14
CA THR A 30 9.57 -12.21 -4.77
C THR A 30 9.05 -11.19 -3.76
N VAL A 31 8.90 -11.61 -2.50
CA VAL A 31 8.55 -10.70 -1.39
C VAL A 31 9.59 -9.58 -1.25
N LEU A 32 10.87 -9.86 -1.50
CA LEU A 32 11.93 -8.84 -1.44
C LEU A 32 11.73 -7.76 -2.51
N GLU A 33 11.45 -8.14 -3.76
CA GLU A 33 11.20 -7.19 -4.85
C GLU A 33 9.97 -6.32 -4.56
N GLN A 34 8.91 -6.92 -4.03
CA GLN A 34 7.71 -6.17 -3.60
C GLN A 34 8.01 -5.22 -2.43
N GLY A 35 8.87 -5.62 -1.49
CA GLY A 35 9.35 -4.76 -0.41
C GLY A 35 10.19 -3.58 -0.90
N LEU A 36 11.03 -3.80 -1.92
CA LEU A 36 11.80 -2.72 -2.56
C LEU A 36 10.86 -1.73 -3.27
N LYS A 37 9.83 -2.24 -3.97
CA LYS A 37 8.81 -1.40 -4.60
C LYS A 37 7.98 -0.61 -3.60
N LEU A 38 7.57 -1.22 -2.50
CA LEU A 38 6.94 -0.49 -1.39
C LEU A 38 7.83 0.68 -0.92
N GLY A 39 9.14 0.47 -0.82
CA GLY A 39 10.09 1.53 -0.45
C GLY A 39 10.16 2.67 -1.48
N GLU A 40 10.03 2.35 -2.77
CA GLU A 40 9.94 3.32 -3.85
C GLU A 40 8.68 4.19 -3.70
N GLU A 41 7.49 3.57 -3.58
CA GLU A 41 6.21 4.28 -3.45
C GLU A 41 6.13 5.14 -2.19
N VAL A 42 6.70 4.68 -1.06
CA VAL A 42 6.78 5.51 0.15
C VAL A 42 7.66 6.74 -0.08
N GLY A 43 8.74 6.60 -0.86
CA GLY A 43 9.58 7.72 -1.26
C GLY A 43 8.84 8.72 -2.15
N GLU A 44 8.01 8.23 -3.07
CA GLU A 44 7.16 9.06 -3.94
C GLU A 44 6.06 9.77 -3.14
N LEU A 45 5.41 9.08 -2.21
CA LEU A 45 4.49 9.65 -1.23
C LEU A 45 5.12 10.81 -0.46
N PHE A 46 6.37 10.68 0.00
CA PHE A 46 7.06 11.77 0.67
C PHE A 46 7.32 12.98 -0.25
N LYS A 47 7.64 12.75 -1.53
CA LYS A 47 7.77 13.85 -2.51
C LYS A 47 6.42 14.54 -2.73
N ALA A 48 5.33 13.78 -2.84
CA ALA A 48 3.98 14.30 -3.01
C ALA A 48 3.53 15.12 -1.80
N ILE A 49 3.78 14.65 -0.57
CA ILE A 49 3.47 15.38 0.67
C ILE A 49 4.28 16.68 0.73
N ARG A 50 5.59 16.65 0.43
CA ARG A 50 6.43 17.86 0.41
C ARG A 50 5.90 18.90 -0.57
N LYS A 51 5.51 18.47 -1.77
CA LYS A 51 4.89 19.32 -2.78
C LYS A 51 3.58 19.93 -2.27
N HIS A 52 2.73 19.12 -1.63
CA HIS A 52 1.47 19.57 -1.05
C HIS A 52 1.67 20.61 0.07
N GLN A 53 2.75 20.49 0.85
CA GLN A 53 3.15 21.44 1.89
C GLN A 53 3.94 22.65 1.36
N HIS A 54 3.99 22.86 0.04
CA HIS A 54 4.73 23.94 -0.62
C HIS A 54 6.23 23.99 -0.27
N MET A 55 6.82 22.86 0.11
CA MET A 55 8.26 22.76 0.36
C MET A 55 9.01 22.63 -0.96
N SER A 56 10.28 23.06 -0.97
CA SER A 56 11.12 22.91 -2.16
C SER A 56 11.30 21.44 -2.52
N ILE A 57 11.17 21.16 -3.81
CA ILE A 57 11.31 19.87 -4.47
C ILE A 57 12.16 20.10 -5.71
N ASP A 58 12.91 19.09 -6.10
CA ASP A 58 13.74 19.17 -7.31
C ASP A 58 12.84 19.40 -8.53
N SER A 59 13.13 20.43 -9.32
CA SER A 59 12.22 20.93 -10.38
C SER A 59 12.07 19.96 -11.56
N THR A 60 12.88 18.91 -11.60
CA THR A 60 12.89 17.87 -12.62
C THR A 60 12.07 16.63 -12.26
N SER A 61 11.58 16.54 -11.02
CA SER A 61 10.84 15.36 -10.56
C SER A 61 9.39 15.37 -11.06
N ILE A 62 8.98 14.29 -11.74
CA ILE A 62 7.57 13.95 -11.89
C ILE A 62 7.09 13.52 -10.50
N ILE A 63 6.02 14.14 -10.01
CA ILE A 63 5.49 13.91 -8.65
C ILE A 63 3.99 13.69 -8.78
N GLY A 64 3.54 12.49 -8.44
CA GLY A 64 2.13 12.13 -8.36
C GLY A 64 1.38 12.90 -7.29
N SER A 65 0.08 12.68 -7.20
CA SER A 65 -0.74 13.27 -6.13
C SER A 65 -0.67 12.41 -4.87
N VAL A 66 -0.91 13.02 -3.70
CA VAL A 66 -0.81 12.30 -2.41
C VAL A 66 -1.74 11.08 -2.36
N ASP A 67 -2.93 11.19 -2.97
CA ASP A 67 -3.91 10.10 -3.05
C ASP A 67 -3.47 8.96 -3.99
N GLU A 68 -2.79 9.25 -5.10
CA GLU A 68 -2.20 8.23 -5.98
C GLU A 68 -1.12 7.45 -5.23
N GLU A 69 -0.16 8.14 -4.62
CA GLU A 69 0.96 7.49 -3.93
C GLU A 69 0.49 6.69 -2.70
N LEU A 70 -0.56 7.16 -2.00
CA LEU A 70 -1.19 6.38 -0.92
C LEU A 70 -1.83 5.09 -1.43
N ALA A 71 -2.45 5.13 -2.62
CA ALA A 71 -3.03 3.95 -3.24
C ALA A 71 -1.93 2.95 -3.64
N ASP A 72 -0.81 3.42 -4.20
CA ASP A 72 0.32 2.56 -4.58
C ASP A 72 0.96 1.91 -3.35
N VAL A 73 1.17 2.66 -2.26
CA VAL A 73 1.60 2.10 -0.97
C VAL A 73 0.64 1.00 -0.49
N LEU A 74 -0.67 1.24 -0.55
CA LEU A 74 -1.68 0.25 -0.15
C LEU A 74 -1.63 -1.01 -1.03
N ILE A 75 -1.45 -0.86 -2.34
CA ILE A 75 -1.33 -1.97 -3.29
C ILE A 75 -0.13 -2.85 -2.92
N TYR A 76 1.04 -2.28 -2.69
CA TYR A 76 2.22 -3.06 -2.34
C TYR A 76 2.14 -3.69 -0.95
N ILE A 77 1.48 -3.04 0.02
CA ILE A 77 1.17 -3.68 1.31
C ILE A 77 0.32 -4.94 1.10
N CYS A 78 -0.72 -4.87 0.26
CA CYS A 78 -1.53 -6.04 -0.08
C CYS A 78 -0.72 -7.12 -0.79
N ALA A 79 0.11 -6.73 -1.78
CA ALA A 79 0.96 -7.64 -2.55
C ALA A 79 1.94 -8.43 -1.64
N ILE A 80 2.54 -7.75 -0.66
CA ILE A 80 3.43 -8.36 0.33
C ILE A 80 2.64 -9.29 1.25
N ALA A 81 1.50 -8.82 1.80
CA ALA A 81 0.67 -9.61 2.68
C ALA A 81 0.20 -10.91 2.02
N ASN A 82 -0.25 -10.84 0.76
CA ASN A 82 -0.67 -11.98 -0.03
C ASN A 82 0.43 -13.04 -0.18
N ARG A 83 1.65 -12.62 -0.53
CA ARG A 83 2.80 -13.54 -0.69
C ARG A 83 3.25 -14.14 0.63
N MET A 84 3.07 -13.44 1.74
CA MET A 84 3.40 -13.92 3.08
C MET A 84 2.28 -14.74 3.73
N GLY A 85 1.12 -14.87 3.08
CA GLY A 85 -0.04 -15.56 3.65
C GLY A 85 -0.64 -14.84 4.86
N ILE A 86 -0.58 -13.51 4.90
CA ILE A 86 -1.06 -12.67 6.00
C ILE A 86 -2.43 -12.08 5.63
N SER A 87 -3.41 -12.23 6.51
CA SER A 87 -4.65 -11.44 6.47
C SER A 87 -4.41 -10.07 7.10
N LEU A 88 -4.62 -9.00 6.32
CA LEU A 88 -4.50 -7.63 6.81
C LEU A 88 -5.63 -7.27 7.77
N ASP A 89 -6.85 -7.80 7.57
CA ASP A 89 -7.97 -7.60 8.50
C ASP A 89 -7.66 -8.16 9.88
N GLU A 90 -7.19 -9.41 9.95
CA GLU A 90 -6.78 -10.03 11.22
C GLU A 90 -5.59 -9.30 11.86
N ALA A 91 -4.57 -8.95 11.05
CA ALA A 91 -3.38 -8.25 11.54
C ALA A 91 -3.73 -6.88 12.14
N LEU A 92 -4.61 -6.12 11.48
CA LEU A 92 -5.07 -4.81 11.95
C LEU A 92 -5.88 -4.94 13.23
N ARG A 93 -6.87 -5.85 13.29
CA ARG A 93 -7.68 -6.09 14.50
C ARG A 93 -6.83 -6.48 15.70
N LYS A 94 -5.88 -7.40 15.50
CA LYS A 94 -4.95 -7.83 16.56
C LYS A 94 -4.10 -6.66 17.05
N LYS A 95 -3.65 -5.80 16.15
CA LYS A 95 -2.83 -4.64 16.49
C LYS A 95 -3.64 -3.58 17.27
N GLU A 96 -4.86 -3.30 16.84
CA GLU A 96 -5.73 -2.32 17.49
C GLU A 96 -6.20 -2.79 18.87
N ALA A 97 -6.53 -4.07 19.04
CA ALA A 97 -6.83 -4.62 20.37
C ALA A 97 -5.69 -4.42 21.39
N ILE A 98 -4.43 -4.41 20.93
CA ILE A 98 -3.27 -4.08 21.76
C ILE A 98 -3.12 -2.56 21.96
N ASN A 99 -3.50 -1.75 20.98
CA ASN A 99 -3.40 -0.29 21.07
C ASN A 99 -4.48 0.31 22.00
N GLU A 100 -5.66 -0.31 22.08
CA GLU A 100 -6.74 0.06 23.00
C GLU A 100 -6.36 -0.13 24.48
N THR A 101 -5.40 -1.00 24.78
CA THR A 101 -4.89 -1.17 26.15
C THR A 101 -3.79 -0.15 26.51
N ARG A 102 -3.40 0.73 25.58
CA ARG A 102 -2.32 1.71 25.79
C ARG A 102 -2.88 3.06 26.21
N VAL A 103 -2.20 3.69 27.16
CA VAL A 103 -2.37 5.11 27.43
C VAL A 103 -1.32 5.85 26.62
N TRP A 104 -1.77 6.76 25.77
CA TRP A 104 -0.92 7.61 24.95
C TRP A 104 -0.71 8.91 25.74
N ALA A 105 0.55 9.21 26.08
CA ALA A 105 0.97 10.42 26.78
C ALA A 105 1.81 11.30 25.87
#